data_AF-A0A2V8F525-F1
#
_entry.id   AF-A0A2V8F525-F1
#
_cell.length_a   1.000
_cell.length_b   1.000
_cell.length_c   1.000
_cell.angle_alpha   90.00
_cell.angle_beta   90.00
_cell.angle_gamma   90.00
#
_symmetry.space_group_name_H-M   'P 1'
#
loop_
_entity.id
_entity.type
_entity.pdbx_description
1 polymer ?
#
loop_
_entity_poly.entity_id
_entity_poly.type
_entity_poly.pdbx_seq_one_letter_code
_entity_poly.pdbx_strand_id
1 'polypeptide(L)' 'IRAHSAMPIALGFGISRPEHVAEVCAYADAAVVGSALVSVIAEGGGRPDLITRVEHYVQWLRGASALNAHA' A
#
# COMPACT_ATOMS: atom_id res chain seq x y z
N ILE A 1 1.92 -0.75 22.06
CA ILE A 1 2.43 -1.99 21.39
C ILE A 1 3.94 -1.96 21.20
N ARG A 2 4.54 -0.90 20.65
CA ARG A 2 6.00 -0.78 20.52
C ARG A 2 6.79 -0.96 21.84
N ALA A 3 6.25 -0.48 22.96
CA ALA A 3 6.85 -0.69 24.28
C ALA A 3 6.82 -2.16 24.78
N HIS A 4 6.07 -3.04 24.11
CA HIS A 4 5.84 -4.43 24.54
C HIS A 4 6.29 -5.45 23.48
N SER A 5 6.81 -5.02 22.34
CA SER A 5 7.29 -5.92 21.29
C SER A 5 8.35 -5.24 20.43
N ALA A 6 9.42 -5.98 20.13
CA ALA A 6 10.46 -5.59 19.18
C ALA A 6 10.14 -6.03 17.74
N MET A 7 9.02 -6.71 17.51
CA MET A 7 8.61 -7.12 16.15
C MET A 7 8.20 -5.90 15.31
N PRO A 8 8.48 -5.90 14.00
CA PRO A 8 7.96 -4.88 13.08
C PRO A 8 6.43 -4.80 13.14
N ILE A 9 5.89 -3.58 13.09
CA ILE A 9 4.46 -3.31 13.14
C ILE A 9 3.98 -2.86 11.77
N ALA A 10 3.01 -3.59 11.21
CA ALA A 10 2.32 -3.23 9.98
C ALA A 10 0.90 -2.72 10.28
N LEU A 11 0.42 -1.73 9.51
CA LEU A 11 -0.95 -1.23 9.58
C LEU A 11 -1.67 -1.47 8.25
N GLY A 12 -2.93 -1.91 8.29
CA GLY A 12 -3.65 -2.39 7.10
C GLY A 12 -5.08 -1.91 6.91
N PHE A 13 -5.52 -0.88 7.63
CA PHE A 13 -6.90 -0.40 7.56
C PHE A 13 -6.99 0.95 6.84
N GLY A 14 -7.86 1.06 5.84
CA GLY A 14 -8.13 2.32 5.13
C GLY A 14 -7.02 2.80 4.17
N ILE A 15 -6.02 1.96 3.89
CA ILE A 15 -4.90 2.33 3.01
C ILE A 15 -5.27 2.04 1.56
N SER A 16 -5.32 3.08 0.73
CA SER A 16 -5.73 2.97 -0.68
C SER A 16 -5.00 3.91 -1.63
N ARG A 17 -4.20 4.83 -1.07
CA ARG A 17 -3.49 5.89 -1.80
C ARG A 17 -2.05 6.01 -1.31
N PRO A 18 -1.12 6.50 -2.14
CA PRO A 18 0.29 6.69 -1.76
C PRO A 18 0.45 7.61 -0.55
N GLU A 19 -0.43 8.61 -0.40
CA GLU A 19 -0.42 9.51 0.77
C GLU A 19 -0.70 8.75 2.08
N HIS A 20 -1.65 7.80 2.07
CA HIS A 20 -1.93 6.96 3.25
C HIS A 20 -0.73 6.07 3.58
N VAL A 21 -0.03 5.57 2.56
CA VAL A 21 1.19 4.75 2.76
C VAL A 21 2.29 5.60 3.40
N ALA A 22 2.53 6.80 2.89
CA ALA A 22 3.52 7.72 3.45
C ALA A 22 3.20 8.11 4.89
N GLU A 23 1.94 8.43 5.18
CA GLU A 23 1.47 8.76 6.54
C GLU A 23 1.68 7.58 7.50
N VAL A 24 1.29 6.37 7.10
CA VAL A 24 1.44 5.16 7.93
C VAL A 24 2.91 4.86 8.19
N CYS A 25 3.75 4.92 7.15
CA CYS A 25 5.18 4.65 7.30
C CYS A 25 5.93 5.69 8.16
N ALA A 26 5.31 6.82 8.52
CA ALA A 26 5.89 7.76 9.48
C ALA A 26 5.90 7.20 10.93
N TYR A 27 5.05 6.21 11.23
CA TYR A 27 4.93 5.63 12.58
C TYR A 27 4.77 4.10 12.62
N ALA A 28 4.64 3.43 11.47
CA ALA A 28 4.60 1.98 11.29
C ALA A 28 5.77 1.51 10.43
N ASP A 29 6.17 0.26 10.58
CA ASP A 29 7.25 -0.35 9.80
C ASP A 29 6.78 -0.79 8.40
N ALA A 30 5.47 -0.98 8.22
CA ALA A 30 4.86 -1.31 6.94
C ALA A 30 3.40 -0.85 6.83
N ALA A 31 2.96 -0.63 5.60
CA ALA A 31 1.57 -0.41 5.22
C ALA A 31 1.05 -1.62 4.40
N VAL A 32 -0.17 -2.07 4.70
CA VAL A 32 -0.84 -3.18 4.02
C VAL A 32 -2.06 -2.65 3.26
N VAL A 33 -2.09 -2.89 1.95
CA VAL A 33 -3.21 -2.50 1.08
C VAL A 33 -3.95 -3.76 0.63
N GLY A 34 -5.15 -3.96 1.16
CA GLY A 34 -5.99 -5.12 0.83
C GLY A 34 -7.19 -4.72 -0.04
N SER A 35 -8.20 -4.10 0.58
CA SER A 35 -9.49 -3.80 -0.05
C SER A 35 -9.36 -3.00 -1.34
N ALA A 36 -8.48 -2.00 -1.38
CA ALA A 36 -8.31 -1.17 -2.56
C ALA A 36 -7.68 -1.95 -3.75
N LEU A 37 -6.76 -2.88 -3.48
CA LEU A 37 -6.22 -3.78 -4.51
C LEU A 37 -7.30 -4.73 -5.03
N VAL A 38 -8.12 -5.29 -4.13
CA VAL A 38 -9.25 -6.15 -4.50
C VAL A 38 -10.28 -5.38 -5.35
N SER A 39 -10.55 -4.11 -5.05
CA SER A 39 -11.42 -3.26 -5.87
C SER A 39 -10.88 -3.08 -7.29
N VAL A 40 -9.58 -2.81 -7.46
CA VAL A 40 -8.95 -2.71 -8.79
C VAL A 40 -9.12 -4.00 -9.58
N ILE A 41 -9.00 -5.16 -8.92
CA ILE A 41 -9.19 -6.47 -9.55
C ILE A 41 -10.66 -6.66 -9.95
N ALA A 42 -11.60 -6.35 -9.06
CA ALA A 42 -13.03 -6.50 -9.29
C ALA A 42 -13.51 -5.60 -10.45
N GLU A 43 -13.05 -4.35 -10.51
CA GLU A 43 -13.35 -3.41 -11.59
C GLU A 43 -12.71 -3.81 -12.93
N GLY A 44 -11.58 -4.51 -12.89
CA GLY A 44 -10.86 -5.02 -14.07
C GLY A 44 -11.29 -6.42 -14.51
N GLY A 45 -12.25 -7.05 -13.84
CA GLY A 45 -12.63 -8.45 -14.06
C GLY A 45 -12.96 -8.75 -15.52
N GLY A 46 -12.35 -9.81 -16.07
CA GLY A 46 -12.55 -10.26 -17.45
C GLY A 46 -11.90 -9.40 -18.54
N ARG A 47 -11.19 -8.32 -18.17
CA ARG A 47 -10.44 -7.51 -19.14
C ARG A 47 -9.05 -8.12 -19.40
N PRO A 48 -8.55 -8.09 -20.64
CA PRO A 48 -7.23 -8.62 -20.97
C PRO A 48 -6.07 -7.83 -20.34
N ASP A 49 -6.30 -6.58 -19.94
CA ASP A 49 -5.32 -5.67 -19.32
C ASP A 49 -5.36 -5.69 -17.78
N LEU A 50 -6.07 -6.64 -17.15
CA LEU A 50 -6.21 -6.72 -15.69
C LEU A 50 -4.87 -6.71 -14.96
N ILE A 51 -3.92 -7.55 -15.42
CA ILE A 51 -2.59 -7.65 -14.80
C ILE A 51 -1.87 -6.31 -14.87
N THR A 52 -1.85 -5.67 -16.04
CA THR A 52 -1.24 -4.36 -16.24
C THR A 52 -1.84 -3.29 -15.32
N ARG A 53 -3.16 -3.30 -15.10
CA ARG A 53 -3.81 -2.37 -14.16
C ARG A 53 -3.37 -2.60 -12.72
N VAL A 54 -3.30 -3.86 -12.29
CA VAL A 54 -2.83 -4.22 -10.96
C VAL A 54 -1.37 -3.80 -10.76
N GLU A 55 -0.51 -4.06 -11.73
CA GLU A 55 0.90 -3.64 -11.72
C GLU A 55 1.03 -2.12 -11.61
N HIS A 56 0.29 -1.36 -12.43
CA HIS A 56 0.27 0.09 -12.36
C HIS A 56 -0.21 0.61 -11.01
N TYR A 57 -1.24 0.00 -10.42
CA TYR A 57 -1.76 0.39 -9.12
C TYR A 57 -0.72 0.17 -8.00
N VAL A 58 -0.06 -0.99 -7.98
CA VAL A 58 1.00 -1.30 -7.00
C VAL A 58 2.22 -0.39 -7.19
N GLN A 59 2.62 -0.13 -8.44
CA GLN A 59 3.72 0.79 -8.74
C GLN A 59 3.41 2.22 -8.33
N TRP A 60 2.17 2.68 -8.55
CA TRP A 60 1.70 4.00 -8.12
C TRP A 60 1.72 4.13 -6.60
N LEU A 61 1.27 3.10 -5.86
CA LEU A 61 1.35 3.08 -4.39
C LEU A 61 2.80 3.19 -3.88
N ARG A 62 3.75 2.50 -4.52
CA ARG A 62 5.18 2.57 -4.17
C ARG A 62 5.81 3.93 -4.46
N GLY A 63 5.32 4.66 -5.45
CA GLY A 63 5.89 5.93 -5.92
C GLY A 63 5.99 7.00 -4.84
N ALA A 64 5.07 7.06 -3.87
CA ALA A 64 5.20 7.96 -2.72
C ALA A 64 6.14 7.42 -1.63
N SER A 65 6.22 6.11 -1.43
CA SER A 65 7.17 5.52 -0.47
C SER A 65 8.62 5.73 -0.89
N ALA A 66 8.91 5.75 -2.20
CA ALA A 66 10.27 5.97 -2.72
C ALA A 66 10.77 7.42 -2.55
N LEU A 67 9.86 8.40 -2.45
CA LEU A 67 10.23 9.81 -2.27
C LEU A 67 10.68 10.13 -0.83
N ASN A 68 10.28 9.33 0.15
CA ASN A 68 10.57 9.58 1.58
C ASN A 68 11.73 8.73 2.13
N ALA A 69 12.33 7.84 1.34
CA ALA A 69 13.39 6.93 1.82
C ALA A 69 14.81 7.56 1.86
N HIS A 70 14.96 8.84 1.48
CA HIS A 70 16.25 9.54 1.42
C HIS A 70 16.21 11.00 1.92
N ALA A 71 15.32 11.33 2.86
CA ALA A 71 15.32 12.62 3.56
C ALA A 71 15.74 12.45 5.03
#